data_AF-A0A2D6ZBK5-F1
#
_entry.id   AF-A0A2D6ZBK5-F1
#
_cell.length_a   1.000
_cell.length_b   1.000
_cell.length_c   1.000
_cell.angle_alpha   90.00
_cell.angle_beta   90.00
_cell.angle_gamma   90.00
#
_symmetry.space_group_name_H-M   'P 1'
#
loop_
_entity.id
_entity.type
_entity.pdbx_description
1 polymer ?
#
loop_
_entity_poly.entity_id
_entity_poly.type
_entity_poly.pdbx_seq_one_letter_code
_entity_poly.pdbx_strand_id
1 'polypeptide(L)' 'MSKVKQYYTDIAETKVDKIVKSYTDNLITEQTAIKDIMDVENVNLLNIDDENVGEVLYYAKEDLKVMQ' A
#
# COMPACT_ATOMS: atom_id res chain seq x y z
N MET A 1 -19.18 -6.09 -6.50
CA MET A 1 -18.10 -6.89 -7.10
C MET A 1 -18.53 -8.36 -7.16
N SER A 2 -18.02 -9.16 -8.12
CA SER A 2 -18.08 -10.63 -8.01
C SER A 2 -17.22 -11.08 -6.82
N LYS A 3 -17.61 -12.14 -6.10
CA LYS A 3 -16.85 -12.66 -4.94
C LYS A 3 -15.37 -12.90 -5.26
N VAL A 4 -15.07 -13.31 -6.49
CA VAL A 4 -13.70 -13.55 -6.98
C VAL A 4 -12.89 -12.25 -7.06
N LYS A 5 -13.49 -11.17 -7.56
CA LYS A 5 -12.83 -9.85 -7.64
C LYS A 5 -12.57 -9.28 -6.24
N GLN A 6 -13.55 -9.42 -5.35
CA GLN A 6 -13.40 -9.04 -3.94
C GLN A 6 -12.24 -9.78 -3.28
N TYR A 7 -12.15 -11.10 -3.44
CA TYR A 7 -11.07 -11.89 -2.89
C TYR A 7 -9.67 -11.39 -3.30
N TYR A 8 -9.47 -11.06 -4.58
CA TYR A 8 -8.20 -10.52 -5.05
C TYR A 8 -7.92 -9.11 -4.51
N THR A 9 -8.95 -8.26 -4.41
CA THR A 9 -8.84 -6.94 -3.78
C THR A 9 -8.44 -7.06 -2.31
N ASP A 10 -9.12 -7.91 -1.53
CA ASP A 10 -8.84 -8.10 -0.10
C ASP A 10 -7.40 -8.60 0.15
N ILE A 11 -6.90 -9.49 -0.72
CA ILE A 11 -5.51 -9.97 -0.66
C ILE A 11 -4.53 -8.85 -0.96
N ALA A 12 -4.77 -8.06 -2.01
CA ALA A 12 -3.92 -6.94 -2.37
C ALA A 12 -3.89 -5.91 -1.23
N GLU A 13 -5.04 -5.55 -0.67
CA GLU A 13 -5.19 -4.61 0.44
C GLU A 13 -4.39 -5.08 1.66
N THR A 14 -4.56 -6.34 2.07
CA THR A 14 -3.81 -6.93 3.19
C THR A 14 -2.29 -6.92 2.99
N LYS A 15 -1.81 -7.09 1.75
CA LYS A 15 -0.38 -7.04 1.43
C LYS A 15 0.14 -5.60 1.45
N VAL A 16 -0.56 -4.67 0.82
CA VAL A 16 -0.21 -3.24 0.80
C VAL A 16 -0.17 -2.69 2.22
N ASP A 17 -1.18 -2.99 3.05
CA ASP A 17 -1.22 -2.57 4.46
C ASP A 17 0.00 -3.02 5.26
N LYS A 18 0.48 -4.25 5.04
CA LYS A 18 1.70 -4.75 5.71
C LYS A 18 2.94 -3.96 5.29
N ILE A 19 3.05 -3.61 4.01
CA ILE A 19 4.18 -2.85 3.47
C ILE A 19 4.12 -1.41 4.01
N VAL A 20 2.96 -0.77 3.94
CA VAL A 20 2.73 0.58 4.47
C VAL A 20 3.07 0.63 5.96
N LYS A 21 2.59 -0.34 6.75
CA LYS A 21 2.94 -0.44 8.18
C LYS A 21 4.44 -0.58 8.41
N SER A 22 5.12 -1.43 7.63
CA SER A 22 6.57 -1.58 7.73
C SER A 22 7.31 -0.27 7.42
N TYR A 23 6.81 0.51 6.46
CA TYR A 23 7.35 1.82 6.12
C TYR A 23 7.11 2.86 7.23
N THR A 24 5.91 2.90 7.80
CA THR A 24 5.57 3.84 8.89
C THR A 24 6.31 3.52 10.18
N ASP A 25 6.57 2.23 10.43
CA ASP A 25 7.41 1.75 11.54
C ASP A 25 8.92 2.01 11.28
N ASN A 26 9.26 2.64 10.13
CA ASN A 26 10.63 2.90 9.66
C ASN A 26 11.50 1.64 9.52
N LEU A 27 10.88 0.48 9.25
CA LEU A 27 11.58 -0.79 9.00
C LEU A 27 12.11 -0.89 7.56
N ILE A 28 11.43 -0.21 6.63
CA ILE A 28 11.82 -0.12 5.21
C ILE A 28 11.87 1.34 4.75
N THR A 29 12.57 1.60 3.65
CA THR A 29 12.61 2.93 3.03
C THR A 29 11.42 3.13 2.09
N GLU A 30 11.15 4.39 1.75
CA GLU A 30 10.09 4.75 0.79
C GLU A 30 10.29 4.06 -0.57
N GLN A 31 11.52 4.04 -1.09
CA GLN A 31 11.83 3.37 -2.35
C GLN A 31 11.56 1.85 -2.31
N THR A 32 11.89 1.20 -1.19
CA THR A 32 11.58 -0.22 -1.00
C THR A 32 10.07 -0.45 -0.92
N ALA A 33 9.36 0.40 -0.17
CA ALA A 33 7.91 0.31 -0.05
C ALA A 33 7.20 0.50 -1.40
N ILE A 34 7.63 1.46 -2.21
CA ILE A 34 7.12 1.68 -3.57
C ILE A 34 7.31 0.41 -4.40
N LYS A 35 8.53 -0.12 -4.44
CA LYS A 35 8.84 -1.32 -5.21
C LYS A 35 8.01 -2.52 -4.76
N ASP A 36 7.90 -2.75 -3.45
CA ASP A 36 7.17 -3.87 -2.89
C ASP A 36 5.67 -3.76 -3.15
N ILE A 37 5.09 -2.55 -3.08
CA ILE A 37 3.67 -2.31 -3.41
C ILE A 37 3.41 -2.55 -4.90
N MET A 38 4.30 -2.08 -5.78
CA MET A 38 4.17 -2.30 -7.23
C MET A 38 4.33 -3.77 -7.64
N ASP A 39 5.01 -4.59 -6.82
CA ASP A 39 5.12 -6.04 -7.00
C ASP A 39 3.90 -6.81 -6.44
N VAL A 40 2.98 -6.14 -5.74
CA VAL A 40 1.74 -6.78 -5.24
C VAL A 40 0.82 -7.10 -6.42
N GLU A 41 0.54 -8.39 -6.60
CA GLU A 41 -0.48 -8.83 -7.55
C GLU A 41 -1.84 -8.17 -7.29
N ASN A 42 -2.44 -7.65 -8.36
CA ASN A 42 -3.73 -6.96 -8.34
C ASN A 42 -3.74 -5.64 -7.55
N VAL A 43 -2.59 -5.01 -7.31
CA VAL A 43 -2.50 -3.67 -6.68
C VAL A 43 -3.25 -2.61 -7.49
N ASN A 44 -3.33 -2.79 -8.81
CA ASN A 44 -4.14 -1.98 -9.70
C ASN A 44 -5.65 -1.99 -9.36
N LEU A 45 -6.16 -3.04 -8.69
CA LEU A 45 -7.55 -3.07 -8.21
C LEU A 45 -7.81 -2.11 -7.06
N LEU A 46 -6.75 -1.66 -6.37
CA LEU A 46 -6.80 -0.64 -5.32
C LEU A 46 -6.65 0.78 -5.88
N ASN A 47 -6.59 0.93 -7.22
CA ASN A 47 -6.23 2.17 -7.90
C ASN A 47 -4.86 2.70 -7.47
N ILE A 48 -3.90 1.81 -7.19
CA ILE A 48 -2.52 2.17 -6.90
C ILE A 48 -1.66 1.85 -8.12
N ASP A 49 -0.81 2.79 -8.51
CA ASP A 49 0.12 2.70 -9.63
C ASP A 49 1.41 3.50 -9.36
N ASP A 50 2.34 3.49 -10.32
CA ASP A 50 3.64 4.17 -10.22
C ASP A 50 3.52 5.70 -10.07
N GLU A 51 2.41 6.30 -10.52
CA GLU A 51 2.20 7.74 -10.46
C GLU A 51 1.71 8.18 -9.07
N ASN A 52 0.95 7.34 -8.37
CA ASN A 52 0.32 7.69 -7.10
C ASN A 52 0.85 6.95 -5.85
N VAL A 53 1.61 5.86 -6.00
CA VAL A 53 2.11 5.04 -4.88
C VAL A 53 2.93 5.84 -3.88
N GLY A 54 3.70 6.83 -4.36
CA GLY A 54 4.47 7.73 -3.50
C GLY A 54 3.56 8.62 -2.63
N GLU A 55 2.48 9.15 -3.21
CA GLU A 55 1.50 9.96 -2.47
C GLU A 55 0.78 9.12 -1.41
N VAL A 56 0.39 7.88 -1.75
CA VAL A 56 -0.24 6.94 -0.80
C VAL A 56 0.65 6.72 0.43
N LEU A 57 1.94 6.48 0.22
CA LEU A 57 2.90 6.29 1.32
C LEU A 57 3.12 7.58 2.12
N TYR A 58 3.18 8.73 1.45
CA TYR A 58 3.33 10.03 2.09
C TYR A 58 2.15 10.32 3.03
N TYR A 59 0.91 10.20 2.55
CA TYR A 59 -0.29 10.41 3.35
C TYR A 59 -0.42 9.39 4.48
N ALA A 60 -0.13 8.11 4.24
CA ALA A 60 -0.16 7.10 5.29
C ALA A 60 0.79 7.42 6.46
N LYS A 61 1.96 7.99 6.15
CA LYS A 61 2.94 8.41 7.18
C LYS A 61 2.53 9.72 7.85
N GLU A 62 1.89 10.63 7.14
CA GLU A 62 1.39 11.89 7.69
C GLU A 62 0.19 11.65 8.63
N ASP A 63 -0.77 10.82 8.24
CA ASP A 63 -1.92 10.42 9.07
C ASP A 63 -1.47 9.81 10.41
N LEU A 64 -0.43 8.97 10.39
CA LEU A 64 0.15 8.38 11.60
C LEU A 64 0.81 9.39 12.53
N LYS A 65 1.29 10.54 12.01
CA LYS A 65 1.82 11.63 12.83
C LYS A 65 0.72 12.51 13.43
N VAL A 66 -0.40 12.68 12.72
CA VAL A 66 -1.52 13.50 13.18
C VAL A 66 -2.34 12.80 14.27
N MET A 67 -2.27 11.46 14.36
CA MET A 67 -2.93 10.66 15.40
C MET A 67 -2.11 10.46 16.70
N GLN A 68 -0.87 10.97 16.77
CA GLN A 68 -0.01 10.92 17.97
C GLN A 68 -0.12 12.20 18.80
#